data_AF-A0A0M8RUU9-F1
#
_entry.id   AF-A0A0M8RUU9-F1
#
_cell.length_a   1.000
_cell.length_b   1.000
_cell.length_c   1.000
_cell.angle_alpha   90.00
_cell.angle_beta   90.00
_cell.angle_gamma   90.00
#
_symmetry.space_group_name_H-M   'P 1'
#
loop_
_entity.id
_entity.type
_entity.pdbx_description
1 polymer ?
#
loop_
_entity_poly.entity_id
_entity_poly.type
_entity_poly.pdbx_seq_one_letter_code
_entity_poly.pdbx_strand_id
1 'polypeptide(L)' 'MPSRIMLNPGDIATLDLTDPRTHAEYDLSEVWRHLRTTQPFHWHPSIGGAPGFWVVSRHADVSEIYRDNKR' A
#
# COMPACT_ATOMS: atom_id res chain seq x y z
N MET A 1 16.32 -7.68 -16.62
CA MET A 1 15.23 -7.68 -15.61
C MET A 1 13.93 -7.73 -16.38
N PRO A 2 13.00 -8.67 -16.10
CA PRO A 2 11.69 -8.63 -16.74
C PRO A 2 11.04 -7.27 -16.39
N SER A 3 10.49 -6.60 -17.40
CA SER A 3 9.73 -5.37 -17.23
C SER A 3 8.47 -5.69 -16.43
N ARG A 4 8.40 -5.21 -15.19
CA ARG A 4 7.18 -5.29 -14.36
C ARG A 4 6.08 -4.42 -14.97
N ILE A 5 4.84 -4.84 -14.78
CA ILE A 5 3.68 -4.10 -15.30
C ILE A 5 3.50 -2.85 -14.41
N MET A 6 3.53 -1.66 -15.00
CA MET A 6 3.31 -0.42 -14.26
C MET A 6 1.82 -0.28 -13.95
N LEU A 7 1.48 -0.08 -12.67
CA LEU A 7 0.11 0.18 -12.24
C LEU A 7 -0.17 1.69 -12.18
N ASN A 8 -1.40 2.06 -12.54
CA ASN A 8 -1.86 3.43 -12.39
C ASN A 8 -2.20 3.68 -10.91
N PRO A 9 -1.83 4.82 -10.33
CA PRO A 9 -2.22 5.17 -8.97
C PRO A 9 -3.72 5.06 -8.63
N GLY A 10 -4.60 5.23 -9.62
CA GLY A 10 -6.05 5.07 -9.44
C GLY A 10 -6.49 3.64 -9.10
N ASP A 11 -5.64 2.64 -9.39
CA ASP A 11 -5.96 1.22 -9.21
C ASP A 11 -5.77 0.76 -7.76
N ILE A 12 -5.20 1.60 -6.88
CA ILE A 12 -4.88 1.21 -5.50
C ILE A 12 -6.11 0.80 -4.68
N ALA A 13 -7.29 1.37 -4.97
CA ALA A 13 -8.51 1.05 -4.26
C ALA A 13 -9.03 -0.38 -4.50
N THR A 14 -8.61 -1.00 -5.61
CA THR A 14 -9.01 -2.35 -6.02
C THR A 14 -7.86 -3.34 -6.00
N LEU A 15 -6.63 -2.87 -5.74
CA LEU A 15 -5.43 -3.69 -5.70
C LEU A 15 -5.39 -4.53 -4.41
N ASP A 16 -5.21 -5.83 -4.56
CA ASP A 16 -5.00 -6.72 -3.41
C ASP A 16 -3.54 -6.69 -2.96
N LEU A 17 -3.27 -5.96 -1.88
CA LEU A 17 -1.95 -5.88 -1.25
C LEU A 17 -1.63 -7.13 -0.40
N THR A 18 -2.57 -8.05 -0.23
CA THR A 18 -2.34 -9.33 0.47
C THR A 18 -1.90 -10.44 -0.48
N ASP A 19 -2.12 -10.30 -1.79
CA ASP A 19 -1.64 -11.24 -2.80
C ASP A 19 -0.12 -11.06 -3.05
N PRO A 20 0.71 -12.11 -2.84
CA PRO A 20 2.14 -12.05 -3.14
C PRO A 20 2.45 -11.73 -4.61
N ARG A 21 1.58 -12.14 -5.54
CA ARG A 21 1.75 -11.87 -6.98
C ARG A 21 1.74 -10.38 -7.27
N THR A 22 0.98 -9.60 -6.50
CA THR A 22 0.95 -8.13 -6.61
C THR A 22 2.35 -7.53 -6.53
N HIS A 23 3.21 -8.10 -5.68
CA HIS A 23 4.56 -7.61 -5.41
C HIS A 23 5.60 -8.19 -6.37
N ALA A 24 5.32 -9.37 -6.93
CA ALA A 24 6.21 -10.04 -7.88
C ALA A 24 6.09 -9.45 -9.29
N GLU A 25 4.85 -9.16 -9.73
CA GLU A 25 4.50 -8.89 -11.13
C GLU A 25 4.40 -7.39 -11.45
N TYR A 26 3.95 -6.56 -10.50
CA TYR A 26 3.71 -5.13 -10.73
C TYR A 26 4.82 -4.23 -10.21
N ASP A 27 5.02 -3.10 -10.89
CA ASP A 27 5.78 -1.97 -10.38
C ASP A 27 4.85 -1.05 -9.60
N LEU A 28 5.01 -1.05 -8.28
CA LEU A 28 4.22 -0.26 -7.34
C LEU A 28 4.82 1.12 -7.05
N SER A 29 5.91 1.51 -7.69
CA SER A 29 6.63 2.76 -7.40
C SER A 29 5.71 3.99 -7.48
N GLU A 30 4.94 4.13 -8.56
CA GLU A 30 4.00 5.22 -8.77
C GLU A 30 2.79 5.16 -7.83
N VAL A 31 2.31 3.95 -7.52
CA VAL A 31 1.25 3.72 -6.52
C VAL A 31 1.69 4.24 -5.15
N TRP A 32 2.89 3.84 -4.69
CA TRP A 32 3.43 4.30 -3.42
C TRP A 32 3.74 5.79 -3.43
N ARG A 33 4.20 6.35 -4.55
CA ARG A 33 4.40 7.80 -4.72
C ARG A 33 3.09 8.54 -4.55
N HIS A 34 2.02 8.07 -5.20
CA HIS A 34 0.69 8.66 -5.07
C HIS A 34 0.20 8.63 -3.63
N LEU A 35 0.19 7.46 -2.97
CA LEU A 35 -0.23 7.32 -1.57
C LEU A 35 0.51 8.31 -0.66
N ARG A 36 1.84 8.43 -0.78
CA ARG A 36 2.61 9.40 0.00
C ARG A 36 2.18 10.85 -0.22
N THR A 37 1.76 11.20 -1.43
CA THR A 37 1.39 12.58 -1.78
C THR A 37 -0.07 12.92 -1.45
N THR A 38 -1.01 12.03 -1.76
CA THR A 38 -2.45 12.32 -1.75
C THR A 38 -3.21 11.62 -0.64
N GLN A 39 -2.80 10.41 -0.27
CA GLN A 39 -3.54 9.51 0.63
C GLN A 39 -2.56 8.78 1.58
N PRO A 40 -1.90 9.50 2.49
CA PRO A 40 -0.84 8.93 3.32
C PRO A 40 -1.33 7.82 4.27
N PHE A 41 -2.61 7.91 4.66
CA PHE A 41 -3.38 6.92 5.40
C PHE A 41 -4.49 6.42 4.49
N HIS A 42 -4.30 5.25 3.89
CA HIS A 42 -5.25 4.66 2.96
C HIS A 42 -5.88 3.42 3.58
N TRP A 43 -7.19 3.27 3.46
CA TRP A 43 -7.89 2.07 3.92
C TRP A 43 -7.90 1.02 2.81
N HIS A 44 -7.19 -0.10 3.03
CA HIS A 44 -7.25 -1.27 2.18
C HIS A 44 -8.50 -2.09 2.54
N PRO A 45 -9.38 -2.41 1.58
CA PRO A 45 -10.64 -3.08 1.86
C PRO A 45 -10.44 -4.54 2.31
N SER A 46 -11.49 -5.11 2.91
CA SER A 46 -11.53 -6.54 3.21
C SER A 46 -11.50 -7.36 1.91
N ILE A 47 -10.58 -8.33 1.83
CA ILE A 47 -10.43 -9.26 0.70
C ILE A 47 -10.31 -10.69 1.25
N GLY A 48 -10.94 -11.65 0.57
CA GLY A 48 -10.80 -13.08 0.92
C GLY A 48 -11.32 -13.47 2.31
N GLY A 49 -12.19 -12.66 2.91
CA GLY A 49 -12.72 -12.87 4.26
C GLY A 49 -11.82 -12.35 5.39
N ALA A 50 -10.65 -11.79 5.08
CA ALA A 50 -9.82 -11.08 6.04
C ALA A 50 -10.31 -9.63 6.23
N PRO A 51 -10.20 -9.04 7.44
CA PRO A 51 -10.57 -7.64 7.66
C PRO A 51 -9.70 -6.69 6.83
N GLY A 52 -10.26 -5.53 6.48
CA GLY A 52 -9.46 -4.45 5.90
C GLY A 52 -8.44 -3.88 6.88
N PHE A 53 -7.48 -3.12 6.37
CA PHE A 53 -6.40 -2.56 7.19
C PHE A 53 -5.92 -1.20 6.69
N TRP A 54 -5.27 -0.46 7.57
CA TRP A 54 -4.64 0.81 7.22
C TRP A 54 -3.28 0.60 6.55
N VAL A 55 -3.11 1.26 5.42
CA VAL A 55 -1.83 1.42 4.72
C VAL A 55 -1.28 2.80 5.06
N VAL A 56 -0.12 2.82 5.71
CA VAL A 56 0.61 4.05 6.05
C VAL A 56 1.87 4.13 5.19
N SER A 57 1.98 5.18 4.38
CA SER A 57 2.96 5.21 3.29
C SER A 57 4.11 6.21 3.48
N ARG A 58 3.95 7.23 4.32
CA ARG A 58 5.00 8.22 4.59
C ARG A 58 5.96 7.72 5.67
N HIS A 59 7.24 7.94 5.45
CA HIS A 59 8.28 7.55 6.39
C HIS A 59 8.09 8.15 7.79
N ALA A 60 7.73 9.44 7.88
CA ALA A 60 7.51 10.13 9.15
C ALA A 60 6.40 9.45 9.97
N ASP A 61 5.25 9.22 9.35
CA ASP A 61 4.06 8.60 9.96
C ASP A 61 4.35 7.16 10.42
N VAL A 62 5.01 6.35 9.57
CA VAL A 62 5.42 4.99 9.93
C VAL A 62 6.38 5.00 11.12
N SER A 63 7.36 5.91 11.12
CA SER A 63 8.34 6.02 12.22
C SER A 63 7.72 6.46 13.53
N GLU A 64 6.68 7.29 13.48
CA GLU A 64 5.93 7.72 14.67
C GLU A 64 5.11 6.55 15.24
N ILE A 65 4.34 5.86 14.41
CA ILE A 65 3.53 4.69 14.83
C ILE A 65 4.42 3.60 15.43
N TYR A 66 5.57 3.31 14.81
CA TYR A 66 6.49 2.31 15.35
C TYR A 66 7.08 2.69 16.71
N ARG A 67 7.20 4.00 17.00
CA ARG A 67 7.69 4.49 18.30
C ARG A 67 6.59 4.53 19.36
N ASP A 68 5.33 4.64 18.95
CA ASP A 68 4.18 4.66 19.86
C ASP A 68 3.73 3.24 20.21
N ASN A 69 4.41 2.65 21.19
CA ASN A 69 4.13 1.30 21.69
C ASN A 69 3.39 1.29 23.04
N LYS A 70 2.80 2.42 23.43
CA LYS A 70 2.06 2.53 24.70
C LYS A 70 0.73 1.77 24.57
N ARG A 71 0.42 0.98 25.59
CA ARG A 71 -0.85 0.24 25.75
C ARG A 71 -1.88 1.06 26.49
#